data_AF-A0A084FXB7-F1
#
_entry.id   AF-A0A084FXB7-F1
#
_cell.length_a   1.000
_cell.length_b   1.000
_cell.length_c   1.000
_cell.angle_alpha   90.00
_cell.angle_beta   90.00
_cell.angle_gamma   90.00
#
_symmetry.space_group_name_H-M   'P 1'
#
loop_
_entity.id
_entity.type
_entity.pdbx_description
1 polymer ?
#
loop_
_entity_poly.entity_id
_entity_poly.type
_entity_poly.pdbx_seq_one_letter_code
_entity_poly.pdbx_strand_id
1 'polypeptide(L)'
;MVSAIDPQTVLRNSRASAYPWVVQKFGGTSVGKFPDKIARDIVRDYLYRNRVIVVCSARSIGKKAEGTTSRLLVVFEKLEAISAAPCQEEIQNALLDEAKDLIHAICVDHRVAAQTFVRDELLRADLCRQVEDECDELVEYIVAAKRFNLEANSRSKDRIVSIGEKLSCKFMTTLLKDTGVDAEYVDLSDAFRFPPSSRIDTAFYKAVTAALKERLSDCGEKVPVVTGFFGNVPGSLIDGDIGRGYTDLCSALCAVATKADELQVWKEVDGIFTADPTKVPTARLLPSITPSEAAELTFYGSEVIHHLTMDQVMHATPPIPIRIKNVKNARGSGTIVIPDIVKSPSQSIQRQNGYRPSYPAKGKTPKRPTAVTIKDKISVINVYSNKRSLSHGFYASVFSILHFHNISVDLISTSEVHVSMAIHLGSSESKAFLQATEELGEIGDVSVRHSMAILSLVGADMKNMVGIAGKMFSTLGEHNVNIEMISQGASEINISCVIEARDATRAMNVLHTHLFTFLE
;
A
#
# COMPACT_ATOMS: atom_id res chain seq x y z
N MET A 1 31.80 26.25 6.79
CA MET A 1 31.44 27.22 7.84
C MET A 1 29.95 27.11 8.05
N VAL A 2 29.53 26.44 9.13
CA VAL A 2 28.12 26.39 9.53
C VAL A 2 27.87 27.65 10.34
N SER A 3 27.27 28.66 9.76
CA SER A 3 26.79 29.82 10.53
C SER A 3 25.69 29.32 11.47
N ALA A 4 25.90 29.48 12.77
CA ALA A 4 24.87 29.25 13.77
C ALA A 4 23.67 30.17 13.48
N ILE A 5 22.58 29.60 12.97
CA ILE A 5 21.32 30.31 12.77
C ILE A 5 20.60 30.37 14.12
N ASP A 6 20.08 31.56 14.41
CA ASP A 6 19.31 31.90 15.62
C ASP A 6 18.17 30.89 15.85
N PRO A 7 18.02 30.29 17.06
CA PRO A 7 16.96 29.34 17.39
C PRO A 7 15.52 29.86 17.18
N GLN A 8 15.33 31.15 16.86
CA GLN A 8 14.04 31.76 16.51
C GLN A 8 13.73 31.86 15.00
N THR A 9 14.62 31.39 14.12
CA THR A 9 14.38 31.52 12.67
C THR A 9 13.41 30.44 12.19
N VAL A 10 12.21 30.87 11.74
CA VAL A 10 11.21 29.97 11.16
C VAL A 10 11.74 29.38 9.86
N LEU A 11 11.74 28.06 9.75
CA LEU A 11 12.22 27.33 8.57
C LEU A 11 11.13 27.25 7.50
N ARG A 12 11.55 27.40 6.24
CA ARG A 12 10.69 27.49 5.05
C ARG A 12 11.34 26.77 3.88
N ASN A 13 10.54 26.40 2.89
CA ASN A 13 11.06 26.00 1.60
C ASN A 13 11.78 27.18 0.95
N SER A 14 13.01 26.95 0.49
CA SER A 14 13.79 27.99 -0.20
C SER A 14 13.21 28.30 -1.59
N ARG A 15 13.11 29.59 -1.95
CA ARG A 15 12.81 30.03 -3.33
C ARG A 15 13.90 29.71 -4.33
N ALA A 16 15.14 29.53 -3.89
CA ALA A 16 16.24 29.23 -4.79
C ALA A 16 16.01 27.86 -5.45
N SER A 17 15.99 27.86 -6.79
CA SER A 17 15.88 26.65 -7.63
C SER A 17 17.00 25.62 -7.39
N ALA A 18 18.03 25.97 -6.62
CA ALA A 18 19.19 25.12 -6.37
C ALA A 18 18.88 23.91 -5.46
N TYR A 19 17.81 23.96 -4.66
CA TYR A 19 17.46 22.85 -3.78
C TYR A 19 16.46 21.90 -4.45
N PRO A 20 16.74 20.58 -4.46
CA PRO A 20 15.83 19.61 -5.06
C PRO A 20 14.57 19.44 -4.22
N TRP A 21 13.45 19.08 -4.87
CA TRP A 21 12.22 18.71 -4.18
C TRP A 21 12.32 17.27 -3.67
N VAL A 22 11.83 17.05 -2.46
CA VAL A 22 11.62 15.71 -1.88
C VAL A 22 10.21 15.64 -1.32
N VAL A 23 9.48 14.62 -1.74
CA VAL A 23 8.14 14.33 -1.20
C VAL A 23 8.27 13.30 -0.10
N GLN A 24 7.71 13.58 1.08
CA GLN A 24 7.77 12.72 2.25
C GLN A 24 6.37 12.26 2.62
N LYS A 25 6.10 10.96 2.40
CA LYS A 25 4.84 10.33 2.78
C LYS A 25 4.96 9.65 4.13
N PHE A 26 4.03 9.94 5.04
CA PHE A 26 3.95 9.32 6.36
C PHE A 26 2.69 8.46 6.48
N GLY A 27 2.88 7.20 6.90
CA GLY A 27 1.77 6.28 7.16
C GLY A 27 1.00 6.62 8.44
N GLY A 28 -0.23 6.12 8.55
CA GLY A 28 -1.12 6.45 9.66
C GLY A 28 -0.59 6.10 11.05
N THR A 29 0.09 4.96 11.18
CA THR A 29 0.70 4.56 12.45
C THR A 29 1.95 5.37 12.78
N SER A 30 2.67 5.86 11.76
CA SER A 30 3.81 6.76 11.93
C SER A 30 3.38 8.12 12.47
N VAL A 31 2.31 8.70 11.89
CA VAL A 31 1.74 9.96 12.37
C VAL A 31 1.10 9.80 13.75
N GLY A 32 0.58 8.62 14.09
CA GLY A 32 0.00 8.37 15.41
C GLY A 32 1.02 8.22 16.54
N LYS A 33 2.11 7.49 16.31
CA LYS A 33 3.07 7.13 17.37
C LYS A 33 4.29 8.03 17.45
N PHE A 34 4.73 8.61 16.33
CA PHE A 34 5.97 9.37 16.23
C PHE A 34 5.83 10.74 15.56
N PRO A 35 4.76 11.53 15.80
CA PRO A 35 4.57 12.80 15.12
C PRO A 35 5.64 13.85 15.48
N ASP A 36 6.14 13.81 16.72
CA ASP A 36 7.23 14.67 17.20
C ASP A 36 8.54 14.43 16.43
N LYS A 37 8.89 13.16 16.21
CA LYS A 37 10.07 12.78 15.42
C LYS A 37 9.93 13.18 13.95
N ILE A 38 8.73 13.04 13.40
CA ILE A 38 8.43 13.49 12.02
C ILE A 38 8.70 14.99 11.89
N ALA A 39 8.14 15.80 12.79
CA ALA A 39 8.30 17.25 12.72
C ALA A 39 9.76 17.70 12.99
N ARG A 40 10.40 17.18 14.05
CA ARG A 40 11.70 17.67 14.54
C ARG A 40 12.90 17.03 13.88
N ASP A 41 12.90 15.71 13.71
CA ASP A 41 14.08 14.95 13.30
C ASP A 41 14.11 14.69 11.79
N ILE A 42 12.94 14.73 11.14
CA ILE A 42 12.80 14.42 9.71
C ILE A 42 12.56 15.69 8.91
N VAL A 43 11.36 16.29 8.99
CA VAL A 43 10.97 17.40 8.10
C VAL A 43 11.92 18.59 8.30
N ARG A 44 12.20 18.96 9.55
CA ARG A 44 13.08 20.09 9.87
C ARG A 44 14.52 19.90 9.37
N ASP A 45 15.08 18.71 9.49
CA ASP A 45 16.46 18.42 9.04
C ASP A 45 16.58 18.46 7.50
N TYR A 46 15.56 17.98 6.80
CA TYR A 46 15.54 17.98 5.34
C TYR A 46 15.39 19.38 4.74
N LEU A 47 14.71 20.32 5.41
CA LEU A 47 14.54 21.69 4.93
C LEU A 47 15.85 22.47 4.76
N TYR A 48 16.93 22.06 5.43
CA TYR A 48 18.25 22.69 5.25
C TYR A 48 18.90 22.36 3.90
N ARG A 49 18.48 21.28 3.24
CA ARG A 49 19.12 20.77 2.02
C ARG A 49 18.15 20.61 0.85
N ASN A 50 16.86 20.55 1.12
CA ASN A 50 15.83 20.18 0.16
C ASN A 50 14.60 21.07 0.34
N ARG A 51 13.79 21.16 -0.71
CA ARG A 51 12.39 21.62 -0.59
C ARG A 51 11.52 20.41 -0.27
N VAL A 52 10.66 20.51 0.74
CA VAL A 52 9.91 19.37 1.27
C VAL A 52 8.42 19.56 1.04
N ILE A 53 7.76 18.46 0.65
CA ILE A 53 6.30 18.30 0.63
C ILE A 53 5.96 17.15 1.57
N VAL A 54 5.01 17.36 2.47
CA VAL A 54 4.57 16.35 3.42
C VAL A 54 3.22 15.80 2.96
N VAL A 55 3.09 14.48 2.87
CA VAL A 55 1.83 13.79 2.57
C VAL A 55 1.49 12.86 3.72
N CYS A 56 0.30 12.99 4.30
CA CYS A 56 -0.09 12.23 5.48
C CYS A 56 -1.30 11.34 5.21
N SER A 57 -1.22 10.09 5.67
CA SER A 57 -2.41 9.24 5.85
C SER A 57 -3.15 9.58 7.16
N ALA A 58 -4.37 9.06 7.32
CA ALA A 58 -5.17 9.22 8.53
C ALA A 58 -4.48 8.57 9.74
N ARG A 59 -4.61 9.20 10.92
CA ARG A 59 -3.88 8.78 12.12
C ARG A 59 -4.32 7.40 12.64
N SER A 60 -3.38 6.65 13.20
CA SER A 60 -3.64 5.38 13.90
C SER A 60 -2.72 5.24 15.12
N ILE A 61 -3.31 5.08 16.31
CA ILE A 61 -2.58 5.06 17.58
C ILE A 61 -1.89 3.69 17.80
N GLY A 62 -2.51 2.61 17.31
CA GLY A 62 -2.07 1.23 17.54
C GLY A 62 -1.79 0.48 16.23
N LYS A 63 -2.70 -0.44 15.91
CA LYS A 63 -2.68 -1.22 14.66
C LYS A 63 -3.47 -0.50 13.57
N LYS A 64 -3.09 -0.73 12.31
CA LYS A 64 -3.80 -0.20 11.13
C LYS A 64 -5.31 -0.50 11.18
N ALA A 65 -5.70 -1.66 11.71
CA ALA A 65 -7.10 -2.10 11.85
C ALA A 65 -7.94 -1.28 12.87
N GLU A 66 -7.30 -0.59 13.82
CA GLU A 66 -7.97 0.26 14.82
C GLU A 66 -7.81 1.75 14.50
N GLY A 67 -7.25 2.06 13.32
CA GLY A 67 -6.99 3.43 12.87
C GLY A 67 -8.27 4.20 12.55
N THR A 68 -8.13 5.52 12.41
CA THR A 68 -9.25 6.42 12.13
C THR A 68 -10.01 6.02 10.85
N THR A 69 -9.31 5.67 9.76
CA THR A 69 -9.95 5.18 8.53
C THR A 69 -10.80 3.93 8.77
N SER A 70 -10.33 2.98 9.56
CA SER A 70 -11.09 1.76 9.86
C SER A 70 -12.36 2.06 10.65
N ARG A 71 -12.29 2.97 11.63
CA ARG A 71 -13.47 3.41 12.39
C ARG A 71 -14.46 4.18 11.51
N LEU A 72 -13.96 5.02 10.60
CA LEU A 72 -14.78 5.75 9.61
C LEU A 72 -15.47 4.80 8.61
N LEU A 73 -14.82 3.70 8.23
CA LEU A 73 -15.46 2.67 7.41
C LEU A 73 -16.60 1.98 8.16
N VAL A 74 -16.42 1.70 9.46
CA VAL A 74 -17.52 1.18 10.30
C VAL A 74 -18.67 2.19 10.38
N VAL A 75 -18.38 3.49 10.52
CA VAL A 75 -19.41 4.54 10.46
C VAL A 75 -20.18 4.50 9.14
N PHE A 76 -19.50 4.25 8.01
CA PHE A 76 -20.16 4.08 6.71
C PHE A 76 -21.00 2.79 6.64
N GLU A 77 -20.50 1.66 7.14
CA GLU A 77 -21.27 0.40 7.21
C GLU A 77 -22.58 0.58 8.01
N LYS A 78 -22.54 1.39 9.07
CA LYS A 78 -23.73 1.76 9.85
C LYS A 78 -24.68 2.64 9.05
N LEU A 79 -24.15 3.58 8.27
CA LEU A 79 -24.95 4.39 7.35
C LEU A 79 -25.65 3.52 6.29
N GLU A 80 -24.93 2.56 5.69
CA GLU A 80 -25.52 1.60 4.74
C GLU A 80 -26.63 0.76 5.38
N ALA A 81 -26.42 0.30 6.61
CA ALA A 81 -27.44 -0.44 7.37
C ALA A 81 -28.70 0.41 7.66
N ILE A 82 -28.53 1.72 7.92
CA ILE A 82 -29.64 2.67 8.08
C ILE A 82 -30.43 2.79 6.77
N SER A 83 -29.74 2.97 5.64
CA SER A 83 -30.38 3.05 4.31
C SER A 83 -31.10 1.76 3.90
N ALA A 84 -30.59 0.59 4.33
CA ALA A 84 -31.16 -0.72 4.01
C ALA A 84 -32.39 -1.09 4.86
N ALA A 85 -32.62 -0.44 6.01
CA ALA A 85 -33.72 -0.73 6.94
C ALA A 85 -34.71 0.44 7.07
N PRO A 86 -35.40 0.87 6.00
CA PRO A 86 -36.21 2.10 5.98
C PRO A 86 -37.41 2.11 6.95
N CYS A 87 -37.85 0.95 7.45
CA CYS A 87 -39.09 0.80 8.23
C CYS A 87 -38.88 0.57 9.74
N GLN A 88 -37.66 0.68 10.28
CA GLN A 88 -37.35 0.39 11.69
C GLN A 88 -36.65 1.58 12.37
N GLU A 89 -37.42 2.58 12.77
CA GLU A 89 -36.90 3.85 13.30
C GLU A 89 -36.07 3.69 14.59
N GLU A 90 -36.42 2.76 15.47
CA GLU A 90 -35.67 2.45 16.69
C GLU A 90 -34.26 1.93 16.38
N ILE A 91 -34.14 1.02 15.41
CA ILE A 91 -32.86 0.45 14.97
C ILE A 91 -32.02 1.53 14.26
N GLN A 92 -32.65 2.36 13.43
CA GLN A 92 -31.95 3.49 12.80
C GLN A 92 -31.46 4.54 13.81
N ASN A 93 -32.18 4.76 14.91
CA ASN A 93 -31.73 5.66 15.98
C ASN A 93 -30.53 5.05 16.73
N ALA A 94 -30.60 3.77 17.08
CA ALA A 94 -29.48 3.07 17.72
C ALA A 94 -28.21 3.08 16.86
N LEU A 95 -28.32 2.75 15.56
CA LEU A 95 -27.18 2.77 14.63
C LEU A 95 -26.59 4.18 14.44
N LEU A 96 -27.45 5.21 14.44
CA LEU A 96 -27.02 6.60 14.36
C LEU A 96 -26.24 7.02 15.61
N ASP A 97 -26.72 6.63 16.79
CA ASP A 97 -26.06 6.97 18.05
C ASP A 97 -24.73 6.22 18.19
N GLU A 98 -24.64 4.95 17.78
CA GLU A 98 -23.38 4.22 17.65
C GLU A 98 -22.39 4.94 16.69
N ALA A 99 -22.88 5.45 15.55
CA ALA A 99 -22.04 6.19 14.61
C ALA A 99 -21.52 7.52 15.21
N LYS A 100 -22.37 8.25 15.94
CA LYS A 100 -21.96 9.47 16.66
C LYS A 100 -20.93 9.16 17.75
N ASP A 101 -21.10 8.09 18.50
CA ASP A 101 -20.16 7.68 19.54
C ASP A 101 -18.78 7.36 18.95
N LEU A 102 -18.73 6.71 17.79
CA LEU A 102 -17.49 6.46 17.05
C LEU A 102 -16.82 7.76 16.60
N ILE A 103 -17.59 8.73 16.09
CA ILE A 103 -17.06 10.03 15.66
C ILE A 103 -16.55 10.83 16.86
N HIS A 104 -17.29 10.83 17.97
CA HIS A 104 -16.88 11.47 19.20
C HIS A 104 -15.59 10.83 19.75
N ALA A 105 -15.47 9.50 19.71
CA ALA A 105 -14.23 8.81 20.07
C ALA A 105 -13.05 9.23 19.17
N ILE A 106 -13.27 9.41 17.86
CA ILE A 106 -12.25 9.94 16.94
C ILE A 106 -11.86 11.37 17.32
N CYS A 107 -12.84 12.23 17.64
CA CYS A 107 -12.61 13.62 18.05
C CYS A 107 -11.74 13.68 19.33
N VAL A 108 -12.13 12.94 20.36
CA VAL A 108 -11.40 12.85 21.63
C VAL A 108 -9.96 12.38 21.40
N ASP A 109 -9.75 11.33 20.60
CA ASP A 109 -8.42 10.84 20.26
C ASP A 109 -7.54 11.92 19.59
N HIS A 110 -8.13 12.77 18.73
CA HIS A 110 -7.42 13.89 18.08
C HIS A 110 -7.09 15.02 19.05
N ARG A 111 -7.99 15.33 19.97
CA ARG A 111 -7.75 16.34 21.00
C ARG A 111 -6.68 15.90 21.99
N VAL A 112 -6.69 14.65 22.43
CA VAL A 112 -5.65 14.09 23.29
C VAL A 112 -4.28 14.14 22.60
N ALA A 113 -4.21 13.81 21.31
CA ALA A 113 -2.97 13.93 20.54
C ALA A 113 -2.51 15.39 20.45
N ALA A 114 -3.40 16.33 20.16
CA ALA A 114 -3.07 17.77 20.15
C ALA A 114 -2.52 18.25 21.50
N GLN A 115 -3.16 17.84 22.60
CA GLN A 115 -2.72 18.18 23.97
C GLN A 115 -1.35 17.59 24.33
N THR A 116 -1.06 16.40 23.81
CA THR A 116 0.18 15.67 24.13
C THR A 116 1.38 16.24 23.36
N PHE A 117 1.20 16.59 22.08
CA PHE A 117 2.31 16.89 21.18
C PHE A 117 2.51 18.39 20.87
N VAL A 118 1.46 19.22 20.93
CA VAL A 118 1.54 20.66 20.64
C VAL A 118 1.78 21.44 21.93
N ARG A 119 2.86 22.24 21.97
CA ARG A 119 3.26 22.99 23.16
C ARG A 119 2.62 24.37 23.24
N ASP A 120 2.54 25.07 22.11
CA ASP A 120 1.91 26.38 22.00
C ASP A 120 0.40 26.29 22.26
N GLU A 121 -0.07 27.06 23.24
CA GLU A 121 -1.46 27.01 23.70
C GLU A 121 -2.46 27.57 22.67
N LEU A 122 -2.05 28.59 21.90
CA LEU A 122 -2.91 29.21 20.88
C LEU A 122 -3.08 28.25 19.70
N LEU A 123 -1.97 27.67 19.23
CA LEU A 123 -2.00 26.67 18.16
C LEU A 123 -2.77 25.41 18.58
N ARG A 124 -2.61 24.97 19.83
CA ARG A 124 -3.36 23.84 20.39
C ARG A 124 -4.85 24.12 20.47
N ALA A 125 -5.26 25.29 20.96
CA ALA A 125 -6.67 25.67 21.06
C ALA A 125 -7.32 25.77 19.68
N ASP A 126 -6.62 26.39 18.71
CA ASP A 126 -7.08 26.49 17.34
C ASP A 126 -7.25 25.12 16.68
N LEU A 127 -6.29 24.20 16.88
CA LEU A 127 -6.40 22.85 16.35
C LEU A 127 -7.55 22.06 16.98
N CYS A 128 -7.75 22.14 18.30
CA CYS A 128 -8.88 21.46 18.96
C CYS A 128 -10.22 21.92 18.38
N ARG A 129 -10.38 23.23 18.18
CA ARG A 129 -11.57 23.80 17.54
C ARG A 129 -11.75 23.29 16.11
N GLN A 130 -10.70 23.30 15.30
CA GLN A 130 -10.76 22.79 13.93
C GLN A 130 -11.07 21.28 13.85
N VAL A 131 -10.68 20.50 14.85
CA VAL A 131 -11.02 19.07 14.94
C VAL A 131 -12.49 18.88 15.30
N GLU A 132 -13.00 19.67 16.25
CA GLU A 132 -14.41 19.67 16.63
C GLU A 132 -15.29 20.07 15.44
N ASP A 133 -14.97 21.17 14.76
CA ASP A 133 -15.69 21.66 13.57
C ASP A 133 -15.84 20.57 12.48
N GLU A 134 -14.76 19.82 12.19
CA GLU A 134 -14.77 18.75 11.17
C GLU A 134 -15.54 17.51 11.62
N CYS A 135 -15.50 17.18 12.91
CA CYS A 135 -16.29 16.08 13.46
C CYS A 135 -17.78 16.42 13.51
N ASP A 136 -18.12 17.66 13.83
CA ASP A 136 -19.49 18.16 13.82
C ASP A 136 -20.07 18.19 12.39
N GLU A 137 -19.30 18.62 11.39
CA GLU A 137 -19.68 18.53 9.97
C GLU A 137 -20.00 17.08 9.56
N LEU A 138 -19.21 16.11 10.03
CA LEU A 138 -19.46 14.68 9.76
C LEU A 138 -20.75 14.19 10.43
N VAL A 139 -21.02 14.60 11.68
CA VAL A 139 -22.26 14.25 12.37
C VAL A 139 -23.46 14.85 11.64
N GLU A 140 -23.39 16.13 11.24
CA GLU A 140 -24.43 16.79 10.45
C GLU A 140 -24.67 16.07 9.12
N TYR A 141 -23.60 15.64 8.44
CA TYR A 141 -23.70 14.89 7.19
C TYR A 141 -24.46 13.55 7.37
N ILE A 142 -24.16 12.79 8.41
CA ILE A 142 -24.82 11.50 8.67
C ILE A 142 -26.29 11.70 9.10
N VAL A 143 -26.56 12.71 9.92
CA VAL A 143 -27.93 13.08 10.32
C VAL A 143 -28.74 13.51 9.09
N ALA A 144 -28.15 14.29 8.19
CA ALA A 144 -28.77 14.68 6.93
C ALA A 144 -29.02 13.47 6.02
N ALA A 145 -28.04 12.56 5.91
CA ALA A 145 -28.16 11.35 5.10
C ALA A 145 -29.32 10.46 5.57
N LYS A 146 -29.51 10.31 6.89
CA LYS A 146 -30.69 9.67 7.47
C LYS A 146 -31.98 10.43 7.16
N ARG A 147 -32.01 11.73 7.42
CA ARG A 147 -33.23 12.55 7.29
C ARG A 147 -33.77 12.59 5.86
N PHE A 148 -32.87 12.62 4.87
CA PHE A 148 -33.23 12.71 3.46
C PHE A 148 -33.18 11.36 2.73
N ASN A 149 -32.95 10.25 3.45
CA ASN A 149 -32.75 8.91 2.87
C ASN A 149 -31.77 8.93 1.70
N LEU A 150 -30.63 9.60 1.88
CA LEU A 150 -29.59 9.64 0.85
C LEU A 150 -29.02 8.24 0.66
N GLU A 151 -28.83 7.85 -0.59
CA GLU A 151 -28.20 6.58 -0.93
C GLU A 151 -26.75 6.56 -0.42
N ALA A 152 -26.45 5.56 0.41
CA ALA A 152 -25.09 5.26 0.81
C ALA A 152 -24.36 4.61 -0.38
N ASN A 153 -23.56 5.42 -1.08
CA ASN A 153 -22.79 4.98 -2.24
C ASN A 153 -21.28 5.15 -1.98
N SER A 154 -20.46 4.64 -2.90
CA SER A 154 -18.99 4.71 -2.78
C SER A 154 -18.45 6.14 -2.70
N ARG A 155 -19.19 7.16 -3.17
CA ARG A 155 -18.79 8.58 -3.00
C ARG A 155 -19.01 9.06 -1.57
N SER A 156 -20.13 8.69 -0.96
CA SER A 156 -20.41 8.98 0.45
C SER A 156 -19.34 8.32 1.34
N LYS A 157 -18.95 7.09 1.01
CA LYS A 157 -17.83 6.37 1.67
C LYS A 157 -16.51 7.14 1.58
N ASP A 158 -16.14 7.55 0.36
CA ASP A 158 -14.92 8.32 0.10
C ASP A 158 -14.91 9.65 0.88
N ARG A 159 -16.04 10.37 0.92
CA ARG A 159 -16.16 11.63 1.67
C ARG A 159 -15.96 11.40 3.17
N ILE A 160 -16.62 10.41 3.76
CA ILE A 160 -16.48 10.08 5.19
C ILE A 160 -15.03 9.71 5.52
N VAL A 161 -14.38 8.89 4.69
CA VAL A 161 -12.99 8.48 4.93
C VAL A 161 -12.00 9.64 4.78
N SER A 162 -12.26 10.58 3.87
CA SER A 162 -11.37 11.74 3.64
C SER A 162 -11.11 12.57 4.90
N ILE A 163 -12.10 12.65 5.80
CA ILE A 163 -12.00 13.42 7.06
C ILE A 163 -10.86 12.91 7.94
N GLY A 164 -10.60 11.60 7.94
CA GLY A 164 -9.49 11.03 8.69
C GLY A 164 -8.13 11.60 8.29
N GLU A 165 -7.94 11.89 7.00
CA GLU A 165 -6.71 12.52 6.50
C GLU A 165 -6.69 14.03 6.71
N LYS A 166 -7.84 14.71 6.58
CA LYS A 166 -7.97 16.13 6.91
C LYS A 166 -7.53 16.41 8.35
N LEU A 167 -8.09 15.65 9.30
CA LEU A 167 -7.75 15.76 10.72
C LEU A 167 -6.26 15.51 10.98
N SER A 168 -5.67 14.51 10.31
CA SER A 168 -4.24 14.18 10.42
C SER A 168 -3.33 15.27 9.84
N CYS A 169 -3.69 15.83 8.68
CA CYS A 169 -2.92 16.88 8.02
C CYS A 169 -2.99 18.20 8.79
N LYS A 170 -4.16 18.57 9.33
CA LYS A 170 -4.30 19.73 10.23
C LYS A 170 -3.42 19.57 11.47
N PHE A 171 -3.46 18.40 12.12
CA PHE A 171 -2.61 18.09 13.26
C PHE A 171 -1.12 18.21 12.93
N MET A 172 -0.65 17.62 11.81
CA MET A 172 0.75 17.70 11.40
C MET A 172 1.18 19.13 11.04
N THR A 173 0.31 19.90 10.38
CA THR A 173 0.57 21.31 10.03
C THR A 173 0.78 22.15 11.28
N THR A 174 -0.09 22.01 12.28
CA THR A 174 0.04 22.71 13.56
C THR A 174 1.30 22.30 14.32
N LEU A 175 1.64 21.01 14.30
CA LEU A 175 2.86 20.52 14.95
C LEU A 175 4.14 21.03 14.27
N LEU A 176 4.14 21.15 12.93
CA LEU A 176 5.25 21.76 12.20
C LEU A 176 5.40 23.24 12.57
N LYS A 177 4.30 23.98 12.68
CA LYS A 177 4.32 25.38 13.14
C LYS A 177 4.86 25.52 14.57
N ASP A 178 4.42 24.66 15.49
CA ASP A 178 4.92 24.62 16.89
C ASP A 178 6.43 24.31 16.97
N THR A 179 6.94 23.55 16.00
CA THR A 179 8.37 23.23 15.89
C THR A 179 9.16 24.25 15.06
N GLY A 180 8.57 25.40 14.71
CA GLY A 180 9.25 26.50 14.01
C GLY A 180 9.41 26.27 12.49
N VAL A 181 8.54 25.49 11.87
CA VAL A 181 8.46 25.31 10.41
C VAL A 181 7.20 26.00 9.89
N ASP A 182 7.32 26.86 8.90
CA ASP A 182 6.15 27.49 8.27
C ASP A 182 5.48 26.48 7.33
N ALA A 183 4.39 25.87 7.81
CA ALA A 183 3.64 24.86 7.09
C ALA A 183 2.25 25.36 6.69
N GLU A 184 1.75 24.88 5.55
CA GLU A 184 0.40 25.16 5.07
C GLU A 184 -0.37 23.86 4.83
N TYR A 185 -1.59 23.81 5.37
CA TYR A 185 -2.51 22.71 5.12
C TYR A 185 -3.08 22.82 3.70
N VAL A 186 -2.99 21.73 2.93
CA VAL A 186 -3.49 21.64 1.56
C VAL A 186 -4.51 20.52 1.48
N ASP A 187 -5.79 20.90 1.37
CA ASP A 187 -6.89 19.99 1.13
C ASP A 187 -7.03 19.69 -0.37
N LEU A 188 -7.02 18.41 -0.73
CA LEU A 188 -7.22 17.93 -2.09
C LEU A 188 -8.59 17.26 -2.30
N SER A 189 -9.43 17.16 -1.27
CA SER A 189 -10.73 16.48 -1.34
C SER A 189 -11.69 17.09 -2.37
N ASP A 190 -11.64 18.40 -2.58
CA ASP A 190 -12.54 19.10 -3.50
C ASP A 190 -11.80 19.73 -4.70
N ALA A 191 -10.49 19.47 -4.81
CA ALA A 191 -9.64 20.04 -5.85
C ALA A 191 -9.93 19.47 -7.25
N PHE A 192 -10.61 18.32 -7.33
CA PHE A 192 -10.83 17.61 -8.58
C PHE A 192 -12.31 17.24 -8.77
N ARG A 193 -12.86 17.58 -9.94
CA ARG A 193 -14.19 17.14 -10.38
C ARG A 193 -14.06 16.45 -11.73
N PHE A 194 -14.03 15.12 -11.70
CA PHE A 194 -14.06 14.33 -12.92
C PHE A 194 -15.49 13.86 -13.23
N PRO A 195 -15.89 13.82 -14.52
CA PRO A 195 -17.16 13.24 -14.89
C PRO A 195 -17.19 11.75 -14.53
N PRO A 196 -18.34 11.21 -14.08
CA PRO A 196 -18.47 9.84 -13.58
C PRO A 196 -18.03 8.74 -14.58
N SER A 197 -18.10 9.04 -15.88
CA SER A 197 -17.80 8.11 -16.98
C SER A 197 -16.34 8.09 -17.42
N SER A 198 -15.47 8.89 -16.80
CA SER A 198 -14.05 8.89 -17.14
C SER A 198 -13.37 7.63 -16.61
N ARG A 199 -12.41 7.10 -17.36
CA ARG A 199 -11.58 5.96 -16.92
C ARG A 199 -10.31 6.50 -16.28
N ILE A 200 -9.71 5.72 -15.38
CA ILE A 200 -8.39 6.02 -14.84
C ILE A 200 -7.37 5.70 -15.94
N ASP A 201 -7.00 6.72 -16.71
CA ASP A 201 -6.07 6.61 -17.82
C ASP A 201 -4.91 7.61 -17.69
N THR A 202 -4.01 7.63 -18.67
CA THR A 202 -2.88 8.55 -18.68
C THR A 202 -3.33 10.02 -18.74
N ALA A 203 -4.50 10.32 -19.32
CA ALA A 203 -5.01 11.69 -19.37
C ALA A 203 -5.51 12.15 -18.00
N PHE A 204 -6.18 11.27 -17.25
CA PHE A 204 -6.55 11.48 -15.85
C PHE A 204 -5.33 11.83 -15.00
N TYR A 205 -4.27 11.02 -15.04
CA TYR A 205 -3.07 11.29 -14.23
C TYR A 205 -2.39 12.61 -14.59
N LYS A 206 -2.35 12.97 -15.88
CA LYS A 206 -1.82 14.26 -16.34
C LYS A 206 -2.64 15.44 -15.82
N ALA A 207 -3.97 15.33 -15.84
CA ALA A 207 -4.86 16.38 -15.34
C ALA A 207 -4.69 16.58 -13.82
N VAL A 208 -4.68 15.48 -13.06
CA VAL A 208 -4.43 15.53 -11.60
C VAL A 208 -3.06 16.15 -11.30
N THR A 209 -2.02 15.70 -11.99
CA THR A 209 -0.64 16.21 -11.82
C THR A 209 -0.54 17.72 -12.10
N ALA A 210 -1.24 18.21 -13.13
CA ALA A 210 -1.25 19.64 -13.47
C ALA A 210 -1.93 20.49 -12.40
N ALA A 211 -3.09 20.06 -11.90
CA ALA A 211 -3.81 20.76 -10.84
C ALA A 211 -3.07 20.69 -9.48
N LEU A 212 -2.44 19.55 -9.15
CA LEU A 212 -1.54 19.45 -7.99
C LEU A 212 -0.39 20.46 -8.09
N LYS A 213 0.22 20.59 -9.27
CA LYS A 213 1.31 21.55 -9.47
C LYS A 213 0.88 22.98 -9.21
N GLU A 214 -0.30 23.38 -9.69
CA GLU A 214 -0.87 24.70 -9.44
C GLU A 214 -1.09 24.93 -7.94
N ARG A 215 -1.81 24.00 -7.28
CA ARG A 215 -2.12 24.11 -5.85
C ARG A 215 -0.87 24.13 -4.96
N LEU A 216 0.15 23.34 -5.29
CA LEU A 216 1.42 23.32 -4.57
C LEU A 216 2.23 24.60 -4.80
N SER A 217 2.07 25.24 -5.96
CA SER A 217 2.75 26.51 -6.26
C SER A 217 2.15 27.68 -5.46
N ASP A 218 0.85 27.64 -5.15
CA ASP A 218 0.17 28.64 -4.32
C ASP A 218 0.75 28.75 -2.90
N CYS A 219 1.30 27.66 -2.37
CA CYS A 219 1.90 27.62 -1.03
C CYS A 219 3.20 28.44 -0.93
N GLY A 220 3.79 28.83 -2.06
CA GLY A 220 5.00 29.65 -2.11
C GLY A 220 6.20 29.03 -1.39
N GLU A 221 6.64 29.66 -0.30
CA GLU A 221 7.77 29.19 0.53
C GLU A 221 7.34 28.29 1.70
N LYS A 222 6.05 28.14 1.94
CA LYS A 222 5.59 27.30 3.05
C LYS A 222 5.76 25.83 2.68
N VAL A 223 5.86 24.99 3.70
CA VAL A 223 5.89 23.53 3.55
C VAL A 223 4.45 23.03 3.38
N PRO A 224 4.06 22.54 2.19
CA PRO A 224 2.72 22.03 2.00
C PRO A 224 2.56 20.69 2.72
N VAL A 225 1.50 20.59 3.52
CA VAL A 225 1.03 19.36 4.18
C VAL A 225 -0.26 18.94 3.50
N VAL A 226 -0.14 17.92 2.65
CA VAL A 226 -1.13 17.53 1.66
C VAL A 226 -1.90 16.30 2.13
N THR A 227 -3.23 16.32 1.95
CA THR A 227 -4.09 15.15 2.19
C THR A 227 -3.77 14.03 1.21
N GLY A 228 -3.70 12.79 1.70
CA GLY A 228 -3.52 11.61 0.85
C GLY A 228 -4.66 11.39 -0.14
N PHE A 229 -5.87 11.79 0.23
CA PHE A 229 -7.10 11.69 -0.51
C PHE A 229 -7.21 12.90 -1.42
N PHE A 230 -7.44 12.64 -2.71
CA PHE A 230 -7.50 13.65 -3.75
C PHE A 230 -8.80 13.54 -4.55
N GLY A 231 -9.90 13.76 -3.84
CA GLY A 231 -11.23 14.03 -4.39
C GLY A 231 -11.92 12.91 -5.16
N ASN A 232 -12.96 13.27 -5.90
CA ASN A 232 -13.86 12.30 -6.52
C ASN A 232 -13.21 11.69 -7.78
N VAL A 233 -12.62 10.51 -7.61
CA VAL A 233 -12.06 9.72 -8.71
C VAL A 233 -13.17 8.83 -9.33
N PRO A 234 -13.16 8.61 -10.65
CA PRO A 234 -14.11 7.69 -11.27
C PRO A 234 -13.97 6.28 -10.69
N GLY A 235 -15.10 5.67 -10.32
CA GLY A 235 -15.12 4.34 -9.71
C GLY A 235 -14.85 4.28 -8.21
N SER A 236 -14.67 5.44 -7.52
CA SER A 236 -14.24 5.56 -6.10
C SER A 236 -12.74 5.30 -5.89
N LEU A 237 -12.16 6.02 -4.92
CA LEU A 237 -10.77 5.84 -4.51
C LEU A 237 -10.56 4.53 -3.74
N ILE A 238 -11.55 4.13 -2.93
CA ILE A 238 -11.42 2.97 -2.04
C ILE A 238 -11.93 1.69 -2.70
N ASP A 239 -13.06 1.78 -3.41
CA ASP A 239 -13.73 0.63 -4.02
C ASP A 239 -13.38 0.45 -5.51
N GLY A 240 -12.71 1.43 -6.11
CA GLY A 240 -12.25 1.37 -7.49
C GLY A 240 -10.85 0.78 -7.65
N ASP A 241 -10.28 0.95 -8.84
CA ASP A 241 -9.01 0.31 -9.26
C ASP A 241 -7.77 0.73 -8.42
N ILE A 242 -7.87 1.80 -7.62
CA ILE A 242 -6.77 2.29 -6.78
C ILE A 242 -6.72 1.57 -5.43
N GLY A 243 -7.86 1.33 -4.80
CA GLY A 243 -7.94 0.63 -3.52
C GLY A 243 -7.16 1.26 -2.34
N ARG A 244 -6.78 0.41 -1.37
CA ARG A 244 -6.09 0.79 -0.12
C ARG A 244 -4.60 1.08 -0.34
N GLY A 245 -4.30 2.13 -1.10
CA GLY A 245 -2.95 2.65 -1.32
C GLY A 245 -2.92 4.04 -1.93
N TYR A 246 -4.08 4.71 -1.97
CA TYR A 246 -4.24 5.99 -2.63
C TYR A 246 -3.34 7.11 -2.07
N THR A 247 -3.00 7.11 -0.78
CA THR A 247 -2.05 8.09 -0.23
C THR A 247 -0.66 7.95 -0.87
N ASP A 248 -0.22 6.71 -1.13
CA ASP A 248 1.08 6.48 -1.79
C ASP A 248 1.00 7.01 -3.23
N LEU A 249 -0.10 6.74 -3.93
CA LEU A 249 -0.34 7.27 -5.28
C LEU A 249 -0.37 8.80 -5.31
N CYS A 250 -1.06 9.45 -4.37
CA CYS A 250 -1.07 10.91 -4.22
C CYS A 250 0.35 11.46 -4.06
N SER A 251 1.17 10.83 -3.20
CA SER A 251 2.55 11.24 -3.00
C SER A 251 3.41 11.08 -4.26
N ALA A 252 3.19 10.04 -5.06
CA ALA A 252 3.81 9.91 -6.37
C ALA A 252 3.38 11.01 -7.33
N LEU A 253 2.09 11.34 -7.41
CA LEU A 253 1.59 12.40 -8.29
C LEU A 253 2.14 13.77 -7.89
N CYS A 254 2.27 14.05 -6.59
CA CYS A 254 2.96 15.25 -6.07
C CYS A 254 4.44 15.28 -6.47
N ALA A 255 5.13 14.13 -6.43
CA ALA A 255 6.53 14.03 -6.83
C ALA A 255 6.70 14.27 -8.33
N VAL A 256 5.82 13.71 -9.17
CA VAL A 256 5.80 13.94 -10.61
C VAL A 256 5.46 15.40 -10.94
N ALA A 257 4.49 16.00 -10.25
CA ALA A 257 4.06 17.39 -10.44
C ALA A 257 5.20 18.39 -10.20
N THR A 258 6.02 18.13 -9.19
CA THR A 258 7.12 19.01 -8.76
C THR A 258 8.49 18.62 -9.33
N LYS A 259 8.56 17.51 -10.09
CA LYS A 259 9.80 16.90 -10.56
C LYS A 259 10.78 16.69 -9.40
N ALA A 260 10.31 16.02 -8.36
CA ALA A 260 11.09 15.71 -7.18
C ALA A 260 12.28 14.81 -7.52
N ASP A 261 13.40 15.01 -6.81
CA ASP A 261 14.57 14.14 -6.93
C ASP A 261 14.31 12.77 -6.30
N GLU A 262 13.43 12.71 -5.30
CA GLU A 262 13.13 11.48 -4.56
C GLU A 262 11.73 11.54 -3.91
N LEU A 263 11.04 10.40 -3.96
CA LEU A 263 9.85 10.14 -3.14
C LEU A 263 10.25 9.29 -1.93
N GLN A 264 10.06 9.80 -0.71
CA GLN A 264 10.36 9.09 0.52
C GLN A 264 9.08 8.56 1.17
N VAL A 265 9.02 7.23 1.34
CA VAL A 265 7.94 6.55 2.06
C VAL A 265 8.44 6.18 3.45
N TRP A 266 7.93 6.88 4.45
CA TRP A 266 8.31 6.73 5.85
C TRP A 266 7.40 5.73 6.57
N LYS A 267 8.02 4.69 7.15
CA LYS A 267 7.39 3.57 7.85
C LYS A 267 7.98 3.36 9.24
N GLU A 268 7.52 2.33 9.94
CA GLU A 268 8.07 1.88 11.23
C GLU A 268 9.20 0.84 11.11
N VAL A 269 9.63 0.53 9.87
CA VAL A 269 10.67 -0.45 9.53
C VAL A 269 11.77 0.21 8.70
N ASP A 270 13.01 -0.28 8.80
CA ASP A 270 14.17 0.30 8.12
C ASP A 270 14.08 0.27 6.60
N GLY A 271 13.34 -0.67 6.03
CA GLY A 271 13.13 -0.79 4.60
C GLY A 271 12.58 -2.16 4.24
N ILE A 272 13.00 -2.69 3.09
CA ILE A 272 12.68 -4.03 2.65
C ILE A 272 13.82 -4.96 3.07
N PHE A 273 13.47 -6.11 3.64
CA PHE A 273 14.43 -7.10 4.09
C PHE A 273 14.42 -8.31 3.14
N THR A 274 15.49 -9.10 3.16
CA THR A 274 15.60 -10.38 2.44
C THR A 274 14.53 -11.42 2.87
N ALA A 275 13.95 -11.25 4.05
CA ALA A 275 12.82 -12.03 4.58
C ALA A 275 12.16 -11.22 5.70
N ASP A 276 10.98 -11.62 6.16
CA ASP A 276 10.33 -10.95 7.30
C ASP A 276 11.20 -11.05 8.56
N PRO A 277 11.73 -9.93 9.10
CA PRO A 277 12.65 -9.94 10.24
C PRO A 277 11.99 -10.41 11.54
N THR A 278 10.64 -10.41 11.63
CA THR A 278 9.92 -10.94 12.79
C THR A 278 9.90 -12.47 12.82
N LYS A 279 10.01 -13.09 11.65
CA LYS A 279 9.99 -14.56 11.47
C LYS A 279 11.40 -15.13 11.24
N VAL A 280 12.31 -14.35 10.65
CA VAL A 280 13.69 -14.73 10.32
C VAL A 280 14.68 -13.73 10.94
N PRO A 281 15.33 -14.07 12.07
CA PRO A 281 16.26 -13.17 12.75
C PRO A 281 17.50 -12.78 11.93
N THR A 282 17.92 -13.63 10.99
CA THR A 282 19.07 -13.41 10.10
C THR A 282 18.75 -12.54 8.89
N ALA A 283 17.51 -12.04 8.77
CA ALA A 283 17.08 -11.20 7.65
C ALA A 283 17.94 -9.93 7.56
N ARG A 284 18.42 -9.62 6.35
CA ARG A 284 19.28 -8.45 6.08
C ARG A 284 18.47 -7.37 5.36
N LEU A 285 18.76 -6.11 5.67
CA LEU A 285 18.17 -4.96 4.96
C LEU A 285 18.71 -4.91 3.53
N LEU A 286 17.82 -4.77 2.55
CA LEU A 286 18.19 -4.57 1.15
C LEU A 286 18.53 -3.09 0.91
N PRO A 287 19.73 -2.76 0.38
CA PRO A 287 20.08 -1.37 0.09
C PRO A 287 19.32 -0.82 -1.12
N SER A 288 19.05 -1.66 -2.11
CA SER A 288 18.33 -1.30 -3.32
C SER A 288 17.54 -2.49 -3.89
N ILE A 289 16.49 -2.19 -4.64
CA ILE A 289 15.62 -3.17 -5.30
C ILE A 289 15.08 -2.60 -6.62
N THR A 290 14.75 -3.45 -7.60
CA THR A 290 14.07 -2.99 -8.82
C THR A 290 12.55 -2.84 -8.60
N PRO A 291 11.83 -2.09 -9.45
CA PRO A 291 10.39 -1.90 -9.28
C PRO A 291 9.63 -3.21 -9.47
N SER A 292 10.06 -4.05 -10.40
CA SER A 292 9.44 -5.36 -10.63
C SER A 292 9.65 -6.31 -9.45
N GLU A 293 10.83 -6.33 -8.83
CA GLU A 293 11.06 -7.10 -7.61
C GLU A 293 10.20 -6.57 -6.44
N ALA A 294 10.12 -5.24 -6.28
CA ALA A 294 9.34 -4.63 -5.21
C ALA A 294 7.83 -4.89 -5.36
N ALA A 295 7.32 -4.92 -6.60
CA ALA A 295 5.92 -5.25 -6.89
C ALA A 295 5.60 -6.70 -6.48
N GLU A 296 6.47 -7.66 -6.82
CA GLU A 296 6.32 -9.08 -6.46
C GLU A 296 6.36 -9.28 -4.95
N LEU A 297 7.30 -8.62 -4.24
CA LEU A 297 7.37 -8.68 -2.78
C LEU A 297 6.12 -8.10 -2.11
N THR A 298 5.58 -7.02 -2.68
CA THR A 298 4.35 -6.39 -2.16
C THR A 298 3.16 -7.32 -2.30
N PHE A 299 3.03 -7.99 -3.45
CA PHE A 299 1.93 -8.91 -3.71
C PHE A 299 1.93 -10.13 -2.76
N TYR A 300 3.09 -10.70 -2.47
CA TYR A 300 3.24 -11.94 -1.69
C TYR A 300 3.57 -11.74 -0.19
N GLY A 301 3.25 -10.58 0.39
CA GLY A 301 3.17 -10.43 1.85
C GLY A 301 3.99 -9.30 2.47
N SER A 302 4.77 -8.54 1.70
CA SER A 302 5.46 -7.35 2.19
C SER A 302 4.73 -6.08 1.74
N GLU A 303 3.59 -5.73 2.35
CA GLU A 303 2.81 -4.53 1.99
C GLU A 303 3.64 -3.25 2.22
N VAL A 304 4.45 -2.88 1.23
CA VAL A 304 5.44 -1.82 1.37
C VAL A 304 5.06 -0.59 0.54
N ILE A 305 4.73 -0.73 -0.74
CA ILE A 305 4.33 0.40 -1.58
C ILE A 305 3.22 -0.06 -2.53
N HIS A 306 2.22 0.78 -2.76
CA HIS A 306 1.18 0.50 -3.75
C HIS A 306 1.74 0.41 -5.19
N HIS A 307 1.33 -0.58 -5.98
CA HIS A 307 1.90 -0.82 -7.32
C HIS A 307 1.71 0.36 -8.29
N LEU A 308 0.55 1.02 -8.27
CA LEU A 308 0.29 2.22 -9.09
C LEU A 308 1.27 3.36 -8.78
N THR A 309 1.71 3.48 -7.51
CA THR A 309 2.70 4.49 -7.10
C THR A 309 4.01 4.28 -7.84
N MET A 310 4.48 3.02 -7.91
CA MET A 310 5.69 2.67 -8.64
C MET A 310 5.54 3.02 -10.12
N ASP A 311 4.42 2.63 -10.74
CA ASP A 311 4.18 2.88 -12.16
C ASP A 311 4.28 4.37 -12.53
N GLN A 312 3.69 5.26 -11.72
CA GLN A 312 3.69 6.70 -11.99
C GLN A 312 5.08 7.35 -11.88
N VAL A 313 5.85 7.01 -10.84
CA VAL A 313 7.18 7.62 -10.63
C VAL A 313 8.25 7.07 -11.57
N MET A 314 8.08 5.82 -12.03
CA MET A 314 9.03 5.16 -12.93
C MET A 314 8.85 5.66 -14.37
N HIS A 315 7.61 5.93 -14.80
CA HIS A 315 7.33 6.51 -16.12
C HIS A 315 7.50 8.04 -16.17
N ALA A 316 7.82 8.68 -15.05
CA ALA A 316 8.14 10.10 -15.01
C ALA A 316 9.42 10.43 -15.81
N THR A 317 9.53 11.67 -16.29
CA THR A 317 10.73 12.15 -16.99
C THR A 317 11.30 13.39 -16.29
N PRO A 318 12.43 13.29 -15.56
CA PRO A 318 13.22 12.08 -15.28
C PRO A 318 12.50 11.09 -14.33
N PRO A 319 12.91 9.81 -14.30
CA PRO A 319 12.33 8.82 -13.39
C PRO A 319 12.71 9.15 -11.94
N ILE A 320 11.75 9.01 -11.02
CA ILE A 320 11.92 9.43 -9.63
C ILE A 320 12.12 8.18 -8.76
N PRO A 321 13.26 8.02 -8.06
CA PRO A 321 13.48 6.91 -7.15
C PRO A 321 12.57 7.01 -5.93
N ILE A 322 12.14 5.85 -5.42
CA ILE A 322 11.40 5.75 -4.17
C ILE A 322 12.35 5.27 -3.08
N ARG A 323 12.41 5.95 -1.94
CA ARG A 323 13.18 5.50 -0.78
C ARG A 323 12.25 5.16 0.38
N ILE A 324 12.37 3.95 0.88
CA ILE A 324 11.63 3.50 2.07
C ILE A 324 12.54 3.71 3.27
N LYS A 325 12.03 4.45 4.28
CA LYS A 325 12.79 4.82 5.49
C LYS A 325 12.01 4.54 6.76
N ASN A 326 12.72 4.48 7.89
CA ASN A 326 12.14 4.30 9.21
C ASN A 326 12.03 5.61 9.99
N VAL A 327 10.84 5.91 10.50
CA VAL A 327 10.59 7.08 11.36
C VAL A 327 11.31 6.96 12.71
N LYS A 328 11.55 5.74 13.21
CA LYS A 328 12.31 5.52 14.45
C LYS A 328 13.82 5.75 14.26
N ASN A 329 14.32 5.60 13.05
CA ASN A 329 15.74 5.67 12.69
C ASN A 329 15.94 6.57 11.45
N ALA A 330 15.74 7.88 11.62
CA ALA A 330 15.74 8.84 10.52
C ALA A 330 17.04 8.91 9.71
N ARG A 331 18.17 8.60 10.35
CA ARG A 331 19.51 8.58 9.74
C ARG A 331 19.79 7.30 8.93
N GLY A 332 18.96 6.27 9.05
CA GLY A 332 19.09 5.04 8.27
C GLY A 332 19.02 5.32 6.76
N SER A 333 19.82 4.59 5.97
CA SER A 333 19.81 4.68 4.50
C SER A 333 18.52 4.14 3.89
N GLY A 334 17.91 3.18 4.57
CA GLY A 334 16.74 2.43 4.13
C GLY A 334 16.97 1.67 2.83
N THR A 335 15.89 1.43 2.09
CA THR A 335 15.91 0.74 0.78
C THR A 335 15.51 1.70 -0.32
N ILE A 336 16.27 1.72 -1.42
CA ILE A 336 15.97 2.52 -2.62
C ILE A 336 15.38 1.62 -3.70
N VAL A 337 14.19 1.95 -4.20
CA VAL A 337 13.65 1.37 -5.43
C VAL A 337 14.23 2.15 -6.61
N ILE A 338 15.16 1.53 -7.32
CA ILE A 338 15.87 2.15 -8.45
C ILE A 338 15.10 1.82 -9.73
N PRO A 339 14.76 2.82 -10.57
CA PRO A 339 14.12 2.58 -11.86
C PRO A 339 14.96 1.66 -12.75
N ASP A 340 14.33 0.61 -13.29
CA ASP A 340 14.97 -0.23 -14.30
C ASP A 340 15.26 0.59 -15.56
N ILE A 341 16.47 0.47 -16.10
CA ILE A 341 16.79 1.01 -17.42
C ILE A 341 16.05 0.13 -18.44
N VAL A 342 14.86 0.62 -18.84
CA VAL A 342 13.89 0.06 -19.78
C VAL A 342 14.45 -1.07 -20.67
N LYS A 343 14.03 -2.30 -20.40
CA LYS A 343 13.84 -3.34 -21.42
C LYS A 343 12.36 -3.70 -21.40
N SER A 344 11.68 -3.54 -22.52
CA SER A 344 10.25 -3.80 -22.64
C SER A 344 9.95 -5.29 -22.37
N PRO A 345 8.78 -5.65 -21.81
CA PRO A 345 8.38 -7.06 -21.62
C PRO A 345 8.36 -7.86 -22.93
N SER A 346 8.06 -7.20 -24.04
CA SER A 346 8.10 -7.79 -25.39
C SER A 346 9.54 -8.04 -25.91
N GLN A 347 10.55 -7.37 -25.34
CA GLN A 347 11.96 -7.58 -25.68
C GLN A 347 12.62 -8.69 -24.85
N SER A 348 12.05 -9.10 -23.70
CA SER A 348 12.57 -10.22 -22.89
C SER A 348 12.12 -11.60 -23.38
N ILE A 349 11.07 -11.66 -24.22
CA ILE A 349 10.49 -12.89 -24.78
C ILE A 349 11.20 -13.36 -26.05
N GLN A 350 12.03 -12.53 -26.71
CA GLN A 350 12.87 -13.01 -27.81
C GLN A 350 13.99 -13.90 -27.25
N ARG A 351 13.74 -15.23 -27.24
CA ARG A 351 14.79 -16.24 -27.21
C ARG A 351 15.70 -15.95 -28.40
N GLN A 352 16.84 -15.31 -28.17
CA GLN A 352 17.91 -15.33 -29.15
C GLN A 352 18.28 -16.80 -29.36
N ASN A 353 17.87 -17.35 -30.50
CA ASN A 353 18.28 -18.66 -30.98
C ASN A 353 19.80 -18.64 -31.18
N GLY A 354 20.53 -18.95 -30.10
CA GLY A 354 22.00 -18.86 -30.05
C GLY A 354 22.54 -18.79 -28.62
N TYR A 355 21.97 -19.55 -27.67
CA TYR A 355 22.53 -19.63 -26.32
C TYR A 355 23.80 -20.50 -26.34
N ARG A 356 24.96 -19.86 -26.49
CA ARG A 356 26.19 -20.37 -25.88
C ARG A 356 26.14 -19.94 -24.42
N PRO A 357 26.28 -20.84 -23.43
CA PRO A 357 26.47 -20.42 -22.05
C PRO A 357 27.75 -19.58 -22.00
N SER A 358 27.59 -18.27 -21.87
CA SER A 358 28.69 -17.40 -21.52
C SER A 358 29.10 -17.80 -20.11
N TYR A 359 30.19 -18.56 -20.00
CA TYR A 359 30.88 -18.77 -18.74
C TYR A 359 31.01 -17.41 -18.03
N PRO A 360 30.69 -17.32 -16.72
CA PRO A 360 30.82 -16.06 -16.01
C PRO A 360 32.24 -15.55 -16.18
N ALA A 361 32.38 -14.31 -16.65
CA ALA A 361 33.65 -13.61 -16.64
C ALA A 361 34.24 -13.74 -15.22
N LYS A 362 35.49 -14.25 -15.13
CA LYS A 362 36.21 -14.43 -13.86
C LYS A 362 36.05 -13.18 -13.00
N GLY A 363 35.37 -13.31 -11.85
CA GLY A 363 35.27 -12.25 -10.83
C GLY A 363 33.88 -11.68 -10.55
N LYS A 364 32.80 -12.09 -11.23
CA LYS A 364 31.43 -11.73 -10.81
C LYS A 364 30.88 -12.76 -9.82
N THR A 365 30.48 -12.30 -8.64
CA THR A 365 29.73 -13.12 -7.67
C THR A 365 28.49 -13.71 -8.34
N PRO A 366 28.12 -14.97 -8.04
CA PRO A 366 26.91 -15.56 -8.60
C PRO A 366 25.69 -14.69 -8.26
N LYS A 367 24.81 -14.46 -9.24
CA LYS A 367 23.54 -13.77 -8.99
C LYS A 367 22.73 -14.59 -7.97
N ARG A 368 22.21 -13.91 -6.95
CA ARG A 368 21.47 -14.53 -5.83
C ARG A 368 20.02 -14.06 -5.89
N PRO A 369 19.08 -14.85 -5.35
CA PRO A 369 17.74 -14.35 -5.06
C PRO A 369 17.81 -13.12 -4.16
N THR A 370 16.83 -12.25 -4.30
CA THR A 370 16.75 -10.97 -3.59
C THR A 370 16.06 -11.13 -2.25
N ALA A 371 14.96 -11.87 -2.20
CA ALA A 371 14.22 -12.10 -0.96
C ALA A 371 13.34 -13.35 -1.00
N VAL A 372 12.91 -13.79 0.19
CA VAL A 372 11.91 -14.84 0.41
C VAL A 372 10.73 -14.23 1.16
N THR A 373 9.53 -14.46 0.68
CA THR A 373 8.29 -13.98 1.31
C THR A 373 7.31 -15.12 1.54
N ILE A 374 6.40 -14.90 2.48
CA ILE A 374 5.32 -15.85 2.76
C ILE A 374 3.99 -15.11 2.92
N LYS A 375 2.97 -15.61 2.22
CA LYS A 375 1.58 -15.15 2.34
C LYS A 375 0.78 -16.22 3.07
N ASP A 376 0.30 -15.87 4.26
CA ASP A 376 -0.50 -16.75 5.12
C ASP A 376 -1.99 -16.72 4.74
N LYS A 377 -2.79 -17.60 5.35
CA LYS A 377 -4.27 -17.69 5.17
C LYS A 377 -4.70 -17.98 3.73
N ILE A 378 -3.99 -18.90 3.09
CA ILE A 378 -4.30 -19.35 1.75
C ILE A 378 -5.16 -20.61 1.83
N SER A 379 -6.14 -20.71 0.93
CA SER A 379 -6.85 -21.95 0.63
C SER A 379 -6.58 -22.35 -0.80
N VAL A 380 -6.34 -23.64 -1.02
CA VAL A 380 -6.17 -24.21 -2.35
C VAL A 380 -7.49 -24.83 -2.77
N ILE A 381 -8.04 -24.38 -3.89
CA ILE A 381 -9.16 -25.04 -4.56
C ILE A 381 -8.59 -25.83 -5.74
N ASN A 382 -8.89 -27.13 -5.78
CA ASN A 382 -8.68 -27.94 -6.97
C ASN A 382 -10.03 -28.27 -7.60
N VAL A 383 -10.19 -27.90 -8.87
CA VAL A 383 -11.38 -28.21 -9.67
C VAL A 383 -10.98 -29.21 -10.75
N TYR A 384 -11.60 -30.38 -10.72
CA TYR A 384 -11.43 -31.43 -11.72
C TYR A 384 -12.58 -31.39 -12.73
N SER A 385 -12.25 -31.31 -14.01
CA SER A 385 -13.25 -31.27 -15.07
C SER A 385 -13.85 -32.65 -15.32
N ASN A 386 -15.18 -32.74 -15.26
CA ASN A 386 -15.92 -33.96 -15.59
C ASN A 386 -16.06 -34.16 -17.12
N LYS A 387 -15.62 -33.19 -17.95
CA LYS A 387 -15.80 -33.21 -19.41
C LYS A 387 -14.45 -33.35 -20.12
N ARG A 388 -14.33 -34.39 -20.97
CA ARG A 388 -13.11 -34.73 -21.71
C ARG A 388 -12.80 -33.85 -22.95
N SER A 389 -13.61 -32.84 -23.26
CA SER A 389 -13.47 -32.10 -24.52
C SER A 389 -13.66 -30.60 -24.30
N LEU A 390 -12.59 -29.83 -24.51
CA LEU A 390 -12.44 -28.36 -24.50
C LEU A 390 -12.11 -27.71 -23.13
N SER A 391 -10.82 -27.71 -22.77
CA SER A 391 -10.27 -27.09 -21.55
C SER A 391 -10.48 -25.57 -21.46
N HIS A 392 -10.49 -24.85 -22.58
CA HIS A 392 -10.63 -23.38 -22.57
C HIS A 392 -12.02 -22.91 -22.10
N GLY A 393 -13.10 -23.63 -22.47
CA GLY A 393 -14.45 -23.30 -22.02
C GLY A 393 -14.61 -23.57 -20.52
N PHE A 394 -14.02 -24.65 -20.05
CA PHE A 394 -13.97 -24.96 -18.61
C PHE A 394 -13.24 -23.87 -17.82
N TYR A 395 -12.06 -23.42 -18.27
CA TYR A 395 -11.34 -22.33 -17.61
C TYR A 395 -12.15 -21.02 -17.61
N ALA A 396 -12.79 -20.67 -18.73
CA ALA A 396 -13.63 -19.48 -18.81
C ALA A 396 -14.78 -19.52 -17.79
N SER A 397 -15.45 -20.67 -17.64
CA SER A 397 -16.51 -20.85 -16.64
C SER A 397 -15.98 -20.71 -15.22
N VAL A 398 -14.86 -21.37 -14.89
CA VAL A 398 -14.23 -21.29 -13.56
C VAL A 398 -13.92 -19.83 -13.19
N PHE A 399 -13.22 -19.10 -14.07
CA PHE A 399 -12.86 -17.71 -13.79
C PHE A 399 -14.07 -16.76 -13.82
N SER A 400 -15.13 -17.08 -14.56
CA SER A 400 -16.37 -16.28 -14.56
C SER A 400 -17.12 -16.40 -13.23
N ILE A 401 -17.19 -17.60 -12.66
CA ILE A 401 -17.78 -17.82 -11.32
C ILE A 401 -16.99 -17.05 -10.28
N LEU A 402 -15.67 -17.18 -10.27
CA LEU A 402 -14.81 -16.43 -9.34
C LEU A 402 -14.94 -14.92 -9.50
N HIS A 403 -15.03 -14.42 -10.74
CA HIS A 403 -15.26 -13.02 -11.02
C HIS A 403 -16.62 -12.52 -10.50
N PHE A 404 -17.70 -13.28 -10.71
CA PHE A 404 -19.03 -12.94 -10.22
C PHE A 404 -19.08 -12.79 -8.69
N HIS A 405 -18.32 -13.64 -7.98
CA HIS A 405 -18.17 -13.61 -6.53
C HIS A 405 -17.07 -12.65 -6.03
N ASN A 406 -16.42 -11.89 -6.93
CA ASN A 406 -15.30 -10.99 -6.63
C ASN A 406 -14.13 -11.67 -5.90
N ILE A 407 -13.83 -12.92 -6.24
CA ILE A 407 -12.75 -13.69 -5.62
C ILE A 407 -11.46 -13.52 -6.43
N SER A 408 -10.42 -12.95 -5.80
CA SER A 408 -9.10 -12.81 -6.40
C SER A 408 -8.26 -14.08 -6.23
N VAL A 409 -7.67 -14.55 -7.33
CA VAL A 409 -6.78 -15.72 -7.35
C VAL A 409 -5.32 -15.27 -7.32
N ASP A 410 -4.52 -15.84 -6.41
CA ASP A 410 -3.10 -15.48 -6.25
C ASP A 410 -2.17 -16.32 -7.13
N LEU A 411 -2.41 -17.64 -7.18
CA LEU A 411 -1.64 -18.58 -8.01
C LEU A 411 -2.58 -19.50 -8.76
N ILE A 412 -2.19 -19.82 -9.98
CA ILE A 412 -2.88 -20.78 -10.84
C ILE A 412 -1.85 -21.82 -11.30
N SER A 413 -2.25 -23.09 -11.25
CA SER A 413 -1.53 -24.22 -11.83
C SER A 413 -2.54 -25.07 -12.55
N THR A 414 -2.30 -25.34 -13.82
CA THR A 414 -3.23 -26.09 -14.67
C THR A 414 -2.60 -27.39 -15.13
N SER A 415 -3.46 -28.38 -15.31
CA SER A 415 -3.21 -29.57 -16.12
C SER A 415 -4.31 -29.67 -17.18
N GLU A 416 -4.30 -30.73 -17.98
CA GLU A 416 -5.30 -30.93 -19.04
C GLU A 416 -6.74 -30.94 -18.50
N VAL A 417 -6.95 -31.49 -17.30
CA VAL A 417 -8.27 -31.69 -16.70
C VAL A 417 -8.42 -31.13 -15.29
N HIS A 418 -7.34 -30.67 -14.64
CA HIS A 418 -7.39 -30.04 -13.32
C HIS A 418 -6.96 -28.58 -13.37
N VAL A 419 -7.62 -27.75 -12.57
CA VAL A 419 -7.18 -26.40 -12.24
C VAL A 419 -7.02 -26.31 -10.73
N SER A 420 -5.80 -26.00 -10.29
CA SER A 420 -5.47 -25.70 -8.91
C SER A 420 -5.30 -24.20 -8.76
N MET A 421 -5.97 -23.61 -7.78
CA MET A 421 -5.96 -22.18 -7.53
C MET A 421 -5.68 -21.93 -6.05
N ALA A 422 -4.70 -21.07 -5.79
CA ALA A 422 -4.43 -20.56 -4.44
C ALA A 422 -5.17 -19.23 -4.26
N ILE A 423 -6.02 -19.15 -3.24
CA ILE A 423 -6.89 -18.01 -2.97
C ILE A 423 -6.65 -17.54 -1.54
N HIS A 424 -6.50 -16.23 -1.37
CA HIS A 424 -6.41 -15.62 -0.04
C HIS A 424 -7.83 -15.43 0.52
N LEU A 425 -8.10 -15.96 1.71
CA LEU A 425 -9.39 -15.79 2.37
C LEU A 425 -9.35 -14.64 3.36
N GLY A 426 -9.94 -13.50 2.99
CA GLY A 426 -10.26 -12.44 3.95
C GLY A 426 -11.37 -12.85 4.91
N SER A 427 -11.43 -12.25 6.11
CA SER A 427 -12.49 -12.53 7.11
C SER A 427 -13.91 -12.17 6.64
N SER A 428 -14.02 -11.30 5.63
CA SER A 428 -15.30 -10.86 5.06
C SER A 428 -15.77 -11.74 3.88
N GLU A 429 -14.85 -12.44 3.21
CA GLU A 429 -15.10 -13.15 1.94
C GLU A 429 -15.56 -14.60 2.12
N SER A 430 -15.60 -15.12 3.35
CA SER A 430 -15.91 -16.54 3.62
C SER A 430 -17.26 -16.99 3.07
N LYS A 431 -18.27 -16.11 3.00
CA LYS A 431 -19.59 -16.45 2.43
C LYS A 431 -19.56 -16.58 0.91
N ALA A 432 -18.98 -15.58 0.23
CA ALA A 432 -18.83 -15.59 -1.23
C ALA A 432 -17.98 -16.78 -1.69
N PHE A 433 -16.94 -17.12 -0.92
CA PHE A 433 -16.12 -18.30 -1.20
C PHE A 433 -16.89 -19.62 -1.13
N LEU A 434 -17.77 -19.78 -0.14
CA LEU A 434 -18.60 -20.99 -0.02
C LEU A 434 -19.57 -21.10 -1.20
N GLN A 435 -20.24 -20.00 -1.57
CA GLN A 435 -21.15 -19.96 -2.72
C GLN A 435 -20.43 -20.27 -4.03
N ALA A 436 -19.26 -19.65 -4.25
CA ALA A 436 -18.44 -19.95 -5.43
C ALA A 436 -18.01 -21.42 -5.46
N THR A 437 -17.68 -22.03 -4.32
CA THR A 437 -17.31 -23.45 -4.23
C THR A 437 -18.47 -24.36 -4.61
N GLU A 438 -19.70 -24.03 -4.19
CA GLU A 438 -20.91 -24.77 -4.57
C GLU A 438 -21.18 -24.69 -6.08
N GLU A 439 -21.10 -23.49 -6.67
CA GLU A 439 -21.27 -23.28 -8.13
C GLU A 439 -20.17 -23.98 -8.94
N LEU A 440 -18.92 -23.97 -8.46
CA LEU A 440 -17.82 -24.72 -9.08
C LEU A 440 -18.09 -26.24 -9.04
N GLY A 441 -18.83 -26.73 -8.05
CA GLY A 441 -19.27 -28.12 -7.95
C GLY A 441 -20.23 -28.56 -9.06
N GLU A 442 -20.92 -27.63 -9.71
CA GLU A 442 -21.80 -27.95 -10.84
C GLU A 442 -21.01 -28.24 -12.13
N ILE A 443 -19.80 -27.69 -12.26
CA ILE A 443 -18.97 -27.81 -13.45
C ILE A 443 -17.87 -28.88 -13.33
N GLY A 444 -17.56 -29.33 -12.11
CA GLY A 444 -16.48 -30.27 -11.83
C GLY A 444 -16.47 -30.79 -10.40
N ASP A 445 -15.61 -31.77 -10.12
CA ASP A 445 -15.36 -32.22 -8.74
C ASP A 445 -14.41 -31.23 -8.05
N VAL A 446 -14.81 -30.73 -6.89
CA VAL A 446 -14.11 -29.65 -6.18
C VAL A 446 -13.56 -30.18 -4.86
N SER A 447 -12.25 -30.02 -4.65
CA SER A 447 -11.63 -30.25 -3.36
C SER A 447 -10.98 -28.96 -2.85
N VAL A 448 -11.21 -28.66 -1.58
CA VAL A 448 -10.69 -27.45 -0.93
C VAL A 448 -9.77 -27.85 0.22
N ARG A 449 -8.57 -27.27 0.23
CA ARG A 449 -7.62 -27.41 1.34
C ARG A 449 -7.37 -26.06 1.98
N HIS A 450 -7.74 -25.95 3.25
CA HIS A 450 -7.52 -24.76 4.07
C HIS A 450 -6.17 -24.82 4.80
N SER A 451 -5.81 -23.71 5.45
CA SER A 451 -4.60 -23.60 6.27
C SER A 451 -3.32 -23.84 5.48
N MET A 452 -3.23 -23.23 4.29
CA MET A 452 -2.05 -23.23 3.44
C MET A 452 -1.36 -21.86 3.47
N ALA A 453 -0.13 -21.82 2.98
CA ALA A 453 0.65 -20.60 2.80
C ALA A 453 1.39 -20.63 1.45
N ILE A 454 1.49 -19.48 0.81
CA ILE A 454 2.30 -19.30 -0.41
C ILE A 454 3.69 -18.86 0.02
N LEU A 455 4.70 -19.67 -0.29
CA LEU A 455 6.11 -19.35 -0.13
C LEU A 455 6.68 -18.94 -1.48
N SER A 456 7.24 -17.73 -1.56
CA SER A 456 7.75 -17.16 -2.80
C SER A 456 9.22 -16.75 -2.67
N LEU A 457 10.01 -17.13 -3.66
CA LEU A 457 11.39 -16.70 -3.84
C LEU A 457 11.41 -15.65 -4.96
N VAL A 458 11.89 -14.45 -4.65
CA VAL A 458 11.89 -13.31 -5.58
C VAL A 458 13.33 -12.91 -5.90
N GLY A 459 13.60 -12.62 -7.17
CA GLY A 459 14.86 -12.02 -7.60
C GLY A 459 14.82 -11.54 -9.05
N ALA A 460 15.52 -10.45 -9.34
CA ALA A 460 15.71 -9.98 -10.70
C ALA A 460 16.50 -11.03 -11.50
N ASP A 461 16.04 -11.30 -12.73
CA ASP A 461 16.67 -12.26 -13.65
C ASP A 461 16.77 -13.72 -13.11
N MET A 462 15.73 -14.27 -12.46
CA MET A 462 15.76 -15.70 -12.06
C MET A 462 16.00 -16.62 -13.26
N LYS A 463 15.61 -16.20 -14.47
CA LYS A 463 15.98 -16.81 -15.76
C LYS A 463 17.45 -17.20 -15.89
N ASN A 464 18.34 -16.37 -15.37
CA ASN A 464 19.78 -16.55 -15.48
C ASN A 464 20.39 -17.28 -14.27
N MET A 465 19.58 -17.59 -13.25
CA MET A 465 19.99 -18.32 -12.05
C MET A 465 19.68 -19.82 -12.20
N VAL A 466 20.29 -20.46 -13.20
CA VAL A 466 20.08 -21.89 -13.47
C VAL A 466 20.38 -22.73 -12.22
N GLY A 467 19.43 -23.60 -11.85
CA GLY A 467 19.55 -24.46 -10.67
C GLY A 467 18.93 -23.89 -9.39
N ILE A 468 18.51 -22.62 -9.37
CA ILE A 468 17.93 -22.02 -8.15
C ILE A 468 16.61 -22.68 -7.74
N ALA A 469 15.75 -23.00 -8.71
CA ALA A 469 14.50 -23.72 -8.47
C ALA A 469 14.77 -25.11 -7.87
N GLY A 470 15.72 -25.85 -8.47
CA GLY A 470 16.15 -27.15 -7.98
C GLY A 470 16.70 -27.07 -6.55
N LYS A 471 17.51 -26.06 -6.24
CA LYS A 471 18.04 -25.83 -4.89
C LYS A 471 16.93 -25.50 -3.89
N MET A 472 15.99 -24.62 -4.26
CA MET A 472 14.83 -24.28 -3.41
C MET A 472 14.03 -25.54 -3.04
N PHE A 473 13.61 -26.34 -4.02
CA PHE A 473 12.79 -27.52 -3.76
C PHE A 473 13.56 -28.66 -3.09
N SER A 474 14.84 -28.85 -3.41
CA SER A 474 15.69 -29.83 -2.72
C SER A 474 15.84 -29.48 -1.24
N THR A 475 16.09 -28.20 -0.93
CA THR A 475 16.21 -27.73 0.46
C THR A 475 14.89 -27.93 1.22
N LEU A 476 13.74 -27.62 0.60
CA LEU A 476 12.43 -27.88 1.23
C LEU A 476 12.19 -29.38 1.48
N GLY A 477 12.55 -30.23 0.51
CA GLY A 477 12.42 -31.69 0.62
C GLY A 477 13.32 -32.29 1.70
N GLU A 478 14.60 -31.88 1.78
CA GLU A 478 15.55 -32.30 2.82
C GLU A 478 15.07 -31.98 4.24
N HIS A 479 14.29 -30.91 4.38
CA HIS A 479 13.69 -30.49 5.65
C HIS A 479 12.26 -31.00 5.86
N ASN A 480 11.82 -31.99 5.07
CA ASN A 480 10.49 -32.61 5.15
C ASN A 480 9.34 -31.58 5.09
N VAL A 481 9.43 -30.62 4.18
CA VAL A 481 8.34 -29.69 3.86
C VAL A 481 7.64 -30.20 2.59
N ASN A 482 6.38 -30.62 2.72
CA ASN A 482 5.60 -31.08 1.58
C ASN A 482 5.12 -29.89 0.74
N ILE A 483 5.19 -30.02 -0.59
CA ILE A 483 4.79 -29.00 -1.55
C ILE A 483 3.49 -29.45 -2.22
N GLU A 484 2.44 -28.65 -2.09
CA GLU A 484 1.12 -28.95 -2.67
C GLU A 484 1.00 -28.47 -4.12
N MET A 485 1.57 -27.31 -4.41
CA MET A 485 1.43 -26.62 -5.69
C MET A 485 2.69 -25.83 -5.99
N ILE A 486 3.08 -25.78 -7.26
CA ILE A 486 4.20 -24.96 -7.75
C ILE A 486 3.67 -24.05 -8.86
N SER A 487 4.10 -22.80 -8.87
CA SER A 487 3.81 -21.85 -9.93
C SER A 487 5.04 -21.00 -10.22
N GLN A 488 5.41 -20.92 -11.51
CA GLN A 488 6.48 -20.07 -12.01
C GLN A 488 5.96 -19.36 -13.26
N GLY A 489 5.88 -18.03 -13.19
CA GLY A 489 5.40 -17.19 -14.28
C GLY A 489 6.43 -16.96 -15.39
N ALA A 490 5.95 -16.46 -16.53
CA ALA A 490 6.79 -16.10 -17.68
C ALA A 490 7.71 -14.89 -17.44
N SER A 491 7.43 -14.09 -16.40
CA SER A 491 8.32 -13.00 -15.98
C SER A 491 9.62 -13.52 -15.39
N GLU A 492 9.66 -14.76 -14.89
CA GLU A 492 10.83 -15.39 -14.25
C GLU A 492 11.50 -14.44 -13.22
N ILE A 493 10.69 -13.69 -12.47
CA ILE A 493 11.10 -12.85 -11.33
C ILE A 493 10.77 -13.55 -10.00
N ASN A 494 9.72 -14.38 -10.00
CA ASN A 494 9.27 -15.14 -8.84
C ASN A 494 9.25 -16.65 -9.14
N ILE A 495 9.46 -17.44 -8.10
CA ILE A 495 9.11 -18.86 -8.04
C ILE A 495 8.29 -19.02 -6.78
N SER A 496 7.06 -19.51 -6.91
CA SER A 496 6.13 -19.65 -5.78
C SER A 496 5.70 -21.08 -5.62
N CYS A 497 5.54 -21.52 -4.38
CA CYS A 497 4.95 -22.81 -4.06
C CYS A 497 4.01 -22.70 -2.87
N VAL A 498 3.00 -23.57 -2.83
CA VAL A 498 2.06 -23.65 -1.72
C VAL A 498 2.48 -24.78 -0.79
N ILE A 499 2.57 -24.47 0.49
CA ILE A 499 2.92 -25.39 1.57
C ILE A 499 1.88 -25.29 2.69
N GLU A 500 1.87 -26.25 3.61
CA GLU A 500 0.99 -26.17 4.78
C GLU A 500 1.40 -25.03 5.71
N ALA A 501 0.44 -24.29 6.26
CA ALA A 501 0.71 -23.10 7.07
C ALA A 501 1.52 -23.40 8.34
N ARG A 502 1.46 -24.64 8.87
CA ARG A 502 2.28 -25.07 10.01
C ARG A 502 3.78 -25.08 9.70
N ASP A 503 4.15 -25.25 8.43
CA ASP A 503 5.53 -25.33 7.98
C ASP A 503 6.07 -23.98 7.48
N ALA A 504 5.21 -22.96 7.36
CA ALA A 504 5.49 -21.64 6.82
C ALA A 504 6.79 -21.01 7.37
N THR A 505 6.85 -20.81 8.69
CA THR A 505 7.99 -20.16 9.35
C THR A 505 9.26 -21.00 9.26
N ARG A 506 9.13 -22.33 9.33
CA ARG A 506 10.26 -23.26 9.20
C ARG A 506 10.85 -23.22 7.80
N ALA A 507 10.01 -23.35 6.77
CA ALA A 507 10.39 -23.31 5.37
C ALA A 507 11.09 -21.99 5.00
N MET A 508 10.55 -20.85 5.46
CA MET A 508 11.16 -19.55 5.21
C MET A 508 12.54 -19.40 5.87
N ASN A 509 12.70 -19.83 7.13
CA ASN A 509 13.99 -19.79 7.82
C ASN A 509 15.03 -20.69 7.14
N VAL A 510 14.64 -21.91 6.77
CA VAL A 510 15.50 -22.87 6.08
C VAL A 510 15.97 -22.32 4.73
N LEU A 511 15.04 -21.83 3.91
CA LEU A 511 15.39 -21.23 2.61
C LEU A 511 16.27 -20.00 2.79
N HIS A 512 15.96 -19.12 3.75
CA HIS A 512 16.78 -17.94 4.00
C HIS A 512 18.21 -18.33 4.39
N THR A 513 18.36 -19.31 5.28
CA THR A 513 19.69 -19.74 5.74
C THR A 513 20.50 -20.38 4.60
N HIS A 514 19.93 -21.29 3.82
CA HIS A 514 20.62 -22.03 2.75
C HIS A 514 20.85 -21.23 1.46
N LEU A 515 20.02 -20.22 1.18
CA LEU A 515 20.13 -19.39 -0.02
C LEU A 515 20.80 -18.04 0.23
N PHE A 516 20.81 -17.52 1.45
CA PHE A 516 21.34 -16.18 1.75
C PHE A 516 22.53 -16.19 2.72
N THR A 517 22.68 -17.22 3.56
CA THR A 517 23.72 -17.25 4.60
C THR A 517 24.87 -18.21 4.26
N PHE A 518 24.58 -19.43 3.80
CA PHE A 518 25.61 -20.46 3.52
C PHE A 518 26.22 -20.42 2.12
N LEU A 519 26.04 -19.34 1.36
CA LEU A 519 26.68 -19.13 0.05
C LEU A 519 27.93 -18.20 0.13
N GLU A 520 28.45 -17.97 1.33
CA GLU A 520 29.71 -17.26 1.59
C GLU A 520 30.92 -18.20 1.60
#